data_AF-A0AAW8RS70-F1
#
_entry.id   AF-A0AAW8RS70-F1
#
_cell.length_a   1.000
_cell.length_b   1.000
_cell.length_c   1.000
_cell.angle_alpha   90.00
_cell.angle_beta   90.00
_cell.angle_gamma   90.00
#
_symmetry.space_group_name_H-M   'P 1'
#
loop_
_entity.id
_entity.type
_entity.pdbx_description
1 polymer ?
#
loop_
_entity_poly.entity_id
_entity_poly.type
_entity_poly.pdbx_seq_one_letter_code
_entity_poly.pdbx_strand_id
1 'polypeptide(L)'
;MGNFLGKQLRNYRQRNELTQKQLANILYVSDRTVSKWERGAGYPDIDTLKRIAQLLDLSLDNLLNEREPELYFEYRSTTLLFTLPLLHIVIPNLSELLWHNRKFAISTLRHKKQLIPTAHGIISIGFFSSGFLSLGFFSKGIISIGLLSLGCFSAGILTLGLFSAGNLALGVIALGNLAIGLLTFGNLVVGGFSLGNIAIGYLAIGNKALGTYTSILPAHSDLSEISQALTDMQPHVPEAIRQILINPFLSIANSSLFPYATLSFALFLIFLLSLVCFWGLQKIRRNTINH
;
A
#
# COMPACT_ATOMS: atom_id res chain seq x y z
N MET A 1 7.74 -13.98 39.34
CA MET A 1 7.31 -14.29 37.96
C MET A 1 5.92 -13.70 37.76
N GLY A 2 5.73 -12.84 36.75
CA GLY A 2 4.40 -12.29 36.45
C GLY A 2 3.41 -13.40 36.08
N ASN A 3 2.12 -13.22 36.38
CA ASN A 3 1.07 -14.15 35.98
C ASN A 3 0.75 -14.02 34.47
N PHE A 4 1.72 -14.32 33.60
CA PHE A 4 1.57 -14.15 32.15
C PHE A 4 0.53 -15.11 31.56
N LEU A 5 0.66 -16.41 31.87
CA LEU A 5 -0.28 -17.44 31.45
C LEU A 5 -1.73 -17.09 31.84
N GLY A 6 -1.95 -16.73 33.10
CA GLY A 6 -3.28 -16.38 33.59
C GLY A 6 -3.88 -15.15 32.91
N LYS A 7 -3.04 -14.15 32.56
CA LYS A 7 -3.47 -13.00 31.76
C LYS A 7 -3.88 -13.42 30.35
N GLN A 8 -3.10 -14.27 29.69
CA GLN A 8 -3.41 -14.77 28.34
C GLN A 8 -4.73 -15.56 28.33
N LEU A 9 -4.93 -16.42 29.33
CA LEU A 9 -6.16 -17.20 29.49
C LEU A 9 -7.38 -16.28 29.67
N ARG A 10 -7.25 -15.28 30.56
CA ARG A 10 -8.31 -14.32 30.84
C ARG A 10 -8.64 -13.47 29.61
N ASN A 11 -7.63 -13.03 28.87
CA ASN A 11 -7.80 -12.25 27.64
C ASN A 11 -8.56 -13.06 26.58
N TYR A 12 -8.16 -14.31 26.33
CA TYR A 12 -8.87 -15.20 25.41
C TYR A 12 -10.32 -15.41 25.83
N ARG A 13 -10.55 -15.65 27.12
CA ARG A 13 -11.88 -15.85 27.67
C ARG A 13 -12.79 -14.64 27.41
N GLN A 14 -12.30 -13.44 27.72
CA GLN A 14 -13.04 -12.19 27.52
C GLN A 14 -13.29 -11.89 26.03
N ARG A 15 -12.33 -12.19 25.15
CA ARG A 15 -12.46 -11.99 23.69
C ARG A 15 -13.51 -12.88 23.04
N ASN A 16 -13.73 -14.07 23.61
CA ASN A 16 -14.72 -15.04 23.14
C ASN A 16 -16.01 -15.02 23.97
N GLU A 17 -16.21 -13.99 24.81
CA GLU A 17 -17.40 -13.82 25.67
C GLU A 17 -17.69 -15.03 26.57
N LEU A 18 -16.63 -15.74 26.98
CA LEU A 18 -16.74 -16.95 27.79
C LEU A 18 -16.76 -16.61 29.28
N THR A 19 -17.53 -17.37 30.04
CA THR A 19 -17.41 -17.44 31.51
C THR A 19 -16.26 -18.34 31.92
N GLN A 20 -15.76 -18.22 33.15
CA GLN A 20 -14.70 -19.12 33.65
C GLN A 20 -15.15 -20.58 33.60
N LYS A 21 -16.45 -20.85 33.85
CA LYS A 21 -17.08 -22.17 33.73
C LYS A 21 -17.06 -22.70 32.30
N GLN A 22 -17.41 -21.87 31.31
CA GLN A 22 -17.37 -22.29 29.90
C GLN A 22 -15.94 -22.59 29.44
N LEU A 23 -14.96 -21.75 29.80
CA LEU A 23 -13.55 -22.03 29.49
C LEU A 23 -13.06 -23.31 30.19
N ALA A 24 -13.47 -23.53 31.44
CA ALA A 24 -13.12 -24.72 32.19
C ALA A 24 -13.65 -26.00 31.54
N ASN A 25 -14.89 -25.96 31.03
CA ASN A 25 -15.47 -27.07 30.28
C ASN A 25 -14.67 -27.39 29.00
N ILE A 26 -14.22 -26.36 28.27
CA ILE A 26 -13.39 -26.53 27.06
C ILE A 26 -12.04 -27.19 27.39
N LEU A 27 -11.45 -26.82 28.53
CA LEU A 27 -10.15 -27.31 28.98
C LEU A 27 -10.21 -28.62 29.80
N TYR A 28 -11.42 -29.15 30.02
CA TYR A 28 -11.69 -30.34 30.86
C TYR A 28 -11.18 -30.20 32.31
N VAL A 29 -11.39 -29.02 32.91
CA VAL A 29 -11.01 -28.73 34.31
C VAL A 29 -12.15 -28.06 35.07
N SER A 30 -11.98 -27.84 36.38
CA SER A 30 -12.95 -27.10 37.19
C SER A 30 -12.87 -25.59 36.95
N ASP A 31 -13.99 -24.89 37.09
CA ASP A 31 -14.08 -23.42 37.07
C ASP A 31 -13.16 -22.76 38.12
N ARG A 32 -13.04 -23.37 39.31
CA ARG A 32 -12.10 -22.95 40.36
C ARG A 32 -10.65 -23.03 39.89
N THR A 33 -10.30 -24.02 39.07
CA THR A 33 -8.96 -24.20 38.51
C THR A 33 -8.62 -23.04 37.56
N VAL A 34 -9.51 -22.71 36.62
CA VAL A 34 -9.35 -21.56 35.72
C VAL A 34 -9.23 -20.25 36.52
N SER A 35 -10.07 -20.05 37.53
CA SER A 35 -10.01 -18.88 38.42
C SER A 35 -8.69 -18.77 39.18
N LYS A 36 -8.09 -19.90 39.58
CA LYS A 36 -6.75 -19.93 40.19
C LYS A 36 -5.67 -19.47 39.21
N TRP A 37 -5.66 -20.00 37.99
CA TRP A 37 -4.69 -19.62 36.97
C TRP A 37 -4.82 -18.15 36.58
N GLU A 38 -6.04 -17.64 36.35
CA GLU A 38 -6.27 -16.22 36.02
C GLU A 38 -5.78 -15.26 37.13
N ARG A 39 -5.72 -15.72 38.39
CA ARG A 39 -5.18 -14.95 39.52
C ARG A 39 -3.70 -15.20 39.81
N GLY A 40 -3.07 -16.16 39.12
CA GLY A 40 -1.67 -16.53 39.31
C GLY A 40 -1.43 -17.42 40.53
N ALA A 41 -2.51 -17.97 41.09
CA ALA A 41 -2.49 -18.80 42.30
C ALA A 41 -2.38 -20.31 41.96
N GLY A 42 -1.49 -20.64 41.03
CA GLY A 42 -1.23 -22.00 40.54
C GLY A 42 -0.88 -22.04 39.06
N TYR A 43 -0.35 -23.18 38.60
CA TYR A 43 0.00 -23.43 37.20
C TYR A 43 -0.72 -24.70 36.69
N PRO A 44 -1.09 -24.79 35.40
CA PRO A 44 -1.63 -26.01 34.82
C PRO A 44 -0.55 -27.09 34.69
N ASP A 45 -0.97 -28.34 34.68
CA ASP A 45 -0.11 -29.47 34.31
C ASP A 45 0.28 -29.44 32.81
N ILE A 46 1.24 -30.28 32.43
CA ILE A 46 1.80 -30.31 31.07
C ILE A 46 0.73 -30.63 30.01
N ASP A 47 -0.20 -31.54 30.30
CA ASP A 47 -1.24 -31.91 29.34
C ASP A 47 -2.27 -30.79 29.17
N THR A 48 -2.61 -30.12 30.26
CA THR A 48 -3.48 -28.94 30.21
C THR A 48 -2.79 -27.76 29.54
N LEU A 49 -1.48 -27.57 29.73
CA LEU A 49 -0.71 -26.58 28.98
C LEU A 49 -0.74 -26.84 27.47
N LYS A 50 -0.62 -28.10 27.02
CA LYS A 50 -0.77 -28.45 25.60
C LYS A 50 -2.15 -28.11 25.06
N ARG A 51 -3.21 -28.42 25.82
CA ARG A 51 -4.60 -28.06 25.46
C ARG A 51 -4.78 -26.54 25.38
N ILE A 52 -4.23 -25.80 26.34
CA ILE A 52 -4.28 -24.34 26.35
C ILE A 52 -3.53 -23.78 25.13
N ALA A 53 -2.34 -24.29 24.82
CA ALA A 53 -1.55 -23.88 23.67
C ALA A 53 -2.34 -24.09 22.36
N GLN A 54 -2.98 -25.25 22.19
CA GLN A 54 -3.86 -25.54 21.05
C GLN A 54 -5.08 -24.63 21.00
N LEU A 55 -5.72 -24.37 22.16
CA LEU A 55 -6.89 -23.51 22.25
C LEU A 55 -6.59 -22.06 21.84
N LEU A 56 -5.39 -21.58 22.21
CA LEU A 56 -4.92 -20.23 21.94
C LEU A 56 -4.24 -20.10 20.57
N ASP A 57 -4.02 -21.21 19.84
CA ASP A 57 -3.20 -21.29 18.63
C ASP A 57 -1.77 -20.73 18.84
N LEU A 58 -1.15 -21.13 19.95
CA LEU A 58 0.20 -20.72 20.35
C LEU A 58 1.13 -21.93 20.51
N SER A 59 2.43 -21.73 20.29
CA SER A 59 3.43 -22.71 20.71
C SER A 59 3.54 -22.75 22.23
N LEU A 60 3.99 -23.89 22.80
CA LEU A 60 4.19 -24.01 24.24
C LEU A 60 5.22 -22.99 24.77
N ASP A 61 6.22 -22.67 23.95
CA ASP A 61 7.25 -21.67 24.26
C ASP A 61 6.65 -20.25 24.33
N ASN A 62 5.76 -19.89 23.39
CA ASN A 62 5.04 -18.61 23.39
C ASN A 62 4.00 -18.52 24.51
N LEU A 63 3.46 -19.66 24.96
CA LEU A 63 2.51 -19.70 26.07
C LEU A 63 3.19 -19.44 27.43
N LEU A 64 4.43 -19.92 27.58
CA LEU A 64 5.14 -19.92 28.85
C LEU A 64 6.10 -18.73 29.03
N ASN A 65 6.63 -18.18 27.94
CA ASN A 65 7.58 -17.07 28.02
C ASN A 65 6.87 -15.71 27.89
N GLU A 66 7.25 -14.77 28.77
CA GLU A 66 7.05 -13.34 28.55
C GLU A 66 8.01 -12.85 27.45
N ARG A 67 7.81 -13.27 26.20
CA ARG A 67 8.41 -12.56 25.07
C ARG A 67 7.45 -11.49 24.63
N GLU A 68 7.94 -10.26 24.49
CA GLU A 68 7.18 -9.26 23.75
C GLU A 68 6.92 -9.82 22.35
N PRO A 69 5.68 -9.82 21.87
CA PRO A 69 5.37 -10.38 20.55
C PRO A 69 6.21 -9.66 19.50
N GLU A 70 6.86 -10.42 18.62
CA GLU A 70 7.54 -9.85 17.46
C GLU A 70 6.50 -9.29 16.50
N LEU A 71 6.21 -7.99 16.65
CA LEU A 71 5.19 -7.28 15.89
C LEU A 71 5.54 -7.12 14.41
N TYR A 72 6.82 -7.25 14.05
CA TYR A 72 7.31 -7.08 12.69
C TYR A 72 8.65 -7.78 12.48
N PHE A 73 8.91 -8.17 11.23
CA PHE A 73 10.22 -8.53 10.72
C PHE A 73 10.92 -7.26 10.20
N GLU A 74 12.18 -7.05 10.57
CA GLU A 74 13.02 -5.96 10.09
C GLU A 74 14.31 -6.48 9.46
N TYR A 75 14.62 -5.99 8.26
CA TYR A 75 15.90 -6.19 7.60
C TYR A 75 16.48 -4.85 7.16
N ARG A 76 17.74 -4.61 7.49
CA ARG A 76 18.47 -3.40 7.10
C ARG A 76 19.82 -3.75 6.49
N SER A 77 20.10 -3.23 5.30
CA SER A 77 21.40 -3.43 4.65
C SER A 77 22.50 -2.64 5.36
N THR A 78 23.69 -3.22 5.46
CA THR A 78 24.90 -2.54 5.96
C THR A 78 25.47 -1.54 4.96
N THR A 79 25.23 -1.75 3.66
CA THR A 79 25.61 -0.81 2.61
C THR A 79 24.79 0.47 2.74
N LEU A 80 25.48 1.60 2.86
CA LEU A 80 24.90 2.93 2.92
C LEU A 80 25.17 3.69 1.61
N LEU A 81 24.19 4.48 1.18
CA LEU A 81 24.31 5.43 0.09
C LEU A 81 23.72 6.77 0.56
N PHE A 82 24.47 7.87 0.43
CA PHE A 82 24.07 9.20 0.92
C PHE A 82 23.53 9.18 2.36
N THR A 83 24.15 8.40 3.26
CA THR A 83 23.76 8.18 4.68
C THR A 83 22.50 7.35 4.94
N LEU A 84 21.81 6.89 3.90
CA LEU A 84 20.66 6.00 4.00
C LEU A 84 21.07 4.54 3.70
N PRO A 85 20.45 3.54 4.35
CA PRO A 85 20.66 2.15 3.96
C PRO A 85 20.17 1.93 2.53
N LEU A 86 20.92 1.15 1.75
CA LEU A 86 20.55 0.80 0.38
C LEU A 86 19.18 0.12 0.34
N LEU A 87 18.92 -0.81 1.26
CA LEU A 87 17.67 -1.55 1.39
C LEU A 87 17.23 -1.64 2.84
N HIS A 88 15.99 -1.25 3.11
CA HIS A 88 15.35 -1.43 4.41
C HIS A 88 13.94 -2.01 4.21
N ILE A 89 13.70 -3.17 4.82
CA ILE A 89 12.43 -3.90 4.74
C ILE A 89 11.84 -4.01 6.15
N VAL A 90 10.57 -3.63 6.31
CA VAL A 90 9.80 -3.81 7.55
C VAL A 90 8.47 -4.46 7.21
N ILE A 91 8.30 -5.73 7.55
CA ILE A 91 7.07 -6.50 7.29
C ILE A 91 6.34 -6.71 8.61
N PRO A 92 5.13 -6.17 8.81
CA PRO A 92 4.38 -6.40 10.03
C PRO A 92 3.94 -7.86 10.12
N ASN A 93 3.97 -8.40 11.32
CA ASN A 93 3.36 -9.68 11.63
C ASN A 93 1.83 -9.49 11.73
N LEU A 94 1.13 -9.80 10.64
CA LEU A 94 -0.31 -9.57 10.52
C LEU A 94 -1.12 -10.36 11.54
N SER A 95 -0.71 -11.57 11.92
CA SER A 95 -1.42 -12.36 12.92
C SER A 95 -1.41 -11.65 14.27
N GLU A 96 -0.23 -11.23 14.74
CA GLU A 96 -0.09 -10.49 16.01
C GLU A 96 -0.76 -9.11 15.97
N LEU A 97 -0.63 -8.39 14.86
CA LEU A 97 -1.22 -7.06 14.68
C LEU A 97 -2.76 -7.09 14.72
N LEU A 98 -3.37 -8.17 14.21
CA LEU A 98 -4.82 -8.35 14.17
C LEU A 98 -5.37 -9.04 15.42
N TRP A 99 -4.59 -9.92 16.06
CA TRP A 99 -4.98 -10.62 17.29
C TRP A 99 -5.28 -9.67 18.45
N HIS A 100 -4.54 -8.56 18.55
CA HIS A 100 -4.74 -7.55 19.59
C HIS A 100 -5.79 -6.48 19.26
N ASN A 101 -6.18 -6.31 17.99
CA ASN A 101 -7.07 -5.22 17.57
C ASN A 101 -8.11 -5.68 16.53
N ARG A 102 -9.26 -6.14 17.02
CA ARG A 102 -10.43 -6.50 16.18
C ARG A 102 -11.01 -5.32 15.38
N LYS A 103 -10.69 -4.07 15.73
CA LYS A 103 -11.13 -2.88 14.99
C LYS A 103 -9.91 -2.18 14.38
N PHE A 104 -9.60 -2.48 13.13
CA PHE A 104 -8.66 -1.69 12.34
C PHE A 104 -9.32 -0.34 12.01
N ALA A 105 -9.30 0.60 12.96
CA ALA A 105 -9.87 1.93 12.78
C ALA A 105 -8.76 2.92 12.37
N ILE A 106 -9.04 3.78 11.39
CA ILE A 106 -8.12 4.85 10.95
C ILE A 106 -7.68 5.73 12.13
N SER A 107 -8.55 5.93 13.13
CA SER A 107 -8.24 6.66 14.37
C SER A 107 -7.10 6.04 15.19
N THR A 108 -6.83 4.74 15.04
CA THR A 108 -5.74 4.03 15.75
C THR A 108 -4.40 4.05 15.00
N LEU A 109 -4.32 4.64 13.79
CA LEU A 109 -3.08 4.69 12.99
C LEU A 109 -1.92 5.37 13.74
N ARG A 110 -2.20 6.39 14.56
CA ARG A 110 -1.17 7.09 15.36
C ARG A 110 -0.53 6.16 16.40
N HIS A 111 -1.33 5.35 17.08
CA HIS A 111 -0.83 4.32 18.00
C HIS A 111 -0.13 3.17 17.25
N LYS A 112 -0.61 2.78 16.07
CA LYS A 112 0.05 1.74 15.26
C LYS A 112 1.42 2.14 14.71
N LYS A 113 1.66 3.43 14.45
CA LYS A 113 3.00 3.93 14.09
C LYS A 113 4.02 3.80 15.24
N GLN A 114 3.56 3.74 16.50
CA GLN A 114 4.43 3.43 17.64
C GLN A 114 4.76 1.93 17.73
N LEU A 115 3.93 1.07 17.12
CA LEU A 115 4.06 -0.39 17.17
C LEU A 115 4.83 -0.98 15.99
N ILE A 116 4.75 -0.37 14.81
CA ILE A 116 5.44 -0.81 13.59
C ILE A 116 6.32 0.35 13.09
N PRO A 117 7.66 0.15 13.01
CA PRO A 117 8.56 1.20 12.55
C PRO A 117 8.36 1.49 11.06
N THR A 118 8.91 2.62 10.65
CA THR A 118 8.91 3.07 9.26
C THR A 118 10.17 2.57 8.58
N ALA A 119 10.01 1.87 7.45
CA ALA A 119 11.13 1.47 6.62
C ALA A 119 11.75 2.72 5.98
N HIS A 120 13.03 2.96 6.21
CA HIS A 120 13.78 4.11 5.68
C HIS A 120 15.02 3.66 4.91
N GLY A 121 15.16 4.07 3.66
CA GLY A 121 16.32 3.74 2.82
C GLY A 121 16.27 4.33 1.42
N ILE A 122 17.26 4.01 0.59
CA ILE A 122 17.19 4.27 -0.85
C ILE A 122 16.05 3.45 -1.45
N ILE A 123 16.06 2.14 -1.18
CA ILE A 123 14.93 1.24 -1.44
C ILE A 123 14.31 0.88 -0.10
N SER A 124 13.03 1.19 0.07
CA SER A 124 12.29 0.98 1.31
C SER A 124 11.02 0.19 1.05
N ILE A 125 10.82 -0.91 1.77
CA ILE A 125 9.65 -1.78 1.63
C ILE A 125 9.01 -1.96 3.01
N GLY A 126 7.73 -1.64 3.16
CA GLY A 126 7.03 -1.98 4.40
C GLY A 126 5.63 -1.44 4.52
N PHE A 127 4.98 -1.68 5.66
CA PHE A 127 3.63 -1.15 5.89
C PHE A 127 3.62 0.38 5.89
N PHE A 128 4.57 0.98 6.62
CA PHE A 128 4.95 2.38 6.49
C PHE A 128 6.35 2.46 5.90
N SER A 129 6.50 3.19 4.79
CA SER A 129 7.75 3.25 4.03
C SER A 129 8.09 4.70 3.64
N SER A 130 9.36 5.07 3.75
CA SER A 130 9.89 6.40 3.41
C SER A 130 11.27 6.30 2.77
N GLY A 131 11.42 6.69 1.51
CA GLY A 131 12.72 6.54 0.82
C GLY A 131 12.82 7.23 -0.53
N PHE A 132 13.87 6.92 -1.29
CA PHE A 132 13.94 7.35 -2.69
C PHE A 132 12.94 6.55 -3.52
N LEU A 133 13.08 5.22 -3.52
CA LEU A 133 12.12 4.24 -4.02
C LEU A 133 11.41 3.62 -2.81
N SER A 134 10.11 3.91 -2.67
CA SER A 134 9.30 3.49 -1.52
C SER A 134 8.14 2.60 -1.99
N LEU A 135 8.04 1.42 -1.40
CA LEU A 135 6.93 0.48 -1.62
C LEU A 135 6.25 0.16 -0.28
N GLY A 136 4.93 0.32 -0.22
CA GLY A 136 4.23 0.03 1.03
C GLY A 136 2.71 0.21 1.01
N PHE A 137 2.07 0.03 2.17
CA PHE A 137 0.66 0.39 2.30
C PHE A 137 0.52 1.92 2.38
N PHE A 138 1.33 2.55 3.24
CA PHE A 138 1.57 3.98 3.31
C PHE A 138 3.01 4.24 2.86
N SER A 139 3.19 4.85 1.69
CA SER A 139 4.51 5.11 1.12
C SER A 139 4.72 6.60 0.86
N LYS A 140 5.94 7.08 1.19
CA LYS A 140 6.41 8.42 0.87
C LYS A 140 7.77 8.34 0.21
N GLY A 141 7.94 8.94 -0.96
CA GLY A 141 9.27 8.98 -1.59
C GLY A 141 9.37 9.87 -2.80
N ILE A 142 10.49 9.76 -3.53
CA ILE A 142 10.59 10.38 -4.86
C ILE A 142 9.80 9.54 -5.86
N ILE A 143 10.02 8.22 -5.83
CA ILE A 143 9.22 7.22 -6.53
C ILE A 143 8.51 6.37 -5.47
N SER A 144 7.19 6.41 -5.46
CA SER A 144 6.38 5.85 -4.38
C SER A 144 5.25 4.97 -4.92
N ILE A 145 5.17 3.72 -4.47
CA ILE A 145 4.12 2.77 -4.86
C ILE A 145 3.41 2.29 -3.59
N GLY A 146 2.09 2.37 -3.55
CA GLY A 146 1.35 1.89 -2.40
C GLY A 146 -0.15 2.05 -2.46
N LEU A 147 -0.84 1.72 -1.37
CA LEU A 147 -2.28 1.98 -1.29
C LEU A 147 -2.53 3.49 -1.12
N LEU A 148 -1.79 4.11 -0.20
CA LEU A 148 -1.70 5.54 0.05
C LEU A 148 -0.27 5.99 -0.25
N SER A 149 -0.07 6.65 -1.38
CA SER A 149 1.27 6.97 -1.89
C SER A 149 1.47 8.47 -2.08
N LEU A 150 2.60 8.98 -1.58
CA LEU A 150 3.01 10.38 -1.68
C LEU A 150 4.40 10.47 -2.34
N GLY A 151 4.54 11.19 -3.45
CA GLY A 151 5.87 11.40 -4.02
C GLY A 151 5.95 12.30 -5.24
N CYS A 152 7.12 12.39 -5.88
CA CYS A 152 7.21 13.07 -7.18
C CYS A 152 6.55 12.21 -8.27
N PHE A 153 6.86 10.91 -8.27
CA PHE A 153 6.21 9.87 -9.07
C PHE A 153 5.48 8.92 -8.13
N SER A 154 4.15 8.94 -8.12
CA SER A 154 3.34 8.16 -7.19
C SER A 154 2.34 7.26 -7.91
N ALA A 155 2.31 5.97 -7.56
CA ALA A 155 1.33 5.00 -8.05
C ALA A 155 0.57 4.32 -6.91
N GLY A 156 -0.74 4.08 -7.06
CA GLY A 156 -1.53 3.52 -5.97
C GLY A 156 -3.06 3.58 -6.08
N ILE A 157 -3.75 3.37 -4.95
CA ILE A 157 -5.20 3.57 -4.88
C ILE A 157 -5.52 5.05 -4.66
N LEU A 158 -4.92 5.67 -3.64
CA LEU A 158 -4.97 7.10 -3.38
C LEU A 158 -3.55 7.65 -3.46
N THR A 159 -3.35 8.60 -4.36
CA THR A 159 -2.03 9.08 -4.74
C THR A 159 -1.97 10.60 -4.74
N LEU A 160 -0.84 11.13 -4.26
CA LEU A 160 -0.52 12.55 -4.35
C LEU A 160 0.92 12.72 -4.85
N GLY A 161 1.09 13.47 -5.94
CA GLY A 161 2.42 13.74 -6.47
C GLY A 161 2.51 14.74 -7.61
N LEU A 162 3.69 14.91 -8.19
CA LEU A 162 3.83 15.68 -9.44
C LEU A 162 3.26 14.88 -10.61
N PHE A 163 3.67 13.61 -10.70
CA PHE A 163 3.15 12.59 -11.60
C PHE A 163 2.43 11.53 -10.77
N SER A 164 1.12 11.43 -10.91
CA SER A 164 0.26 10.60 -10.08
C SER A 164 -0.54 9.63 -10.92
N ALA A 165 -0.52 8.34 -10.58
CA ALA A 165 -1.28 7.29 -11.26
C ALA A 165 -2.05 6.43 -10.25
N GLY A 166 -3.38 6.40 -10.32
CA GLY A 166 -4.15 5.59 -9.37
C GLY A 166 -5.65 5.59 -9.56
N ASN A 167 -6.39 5.03 -8.60
CA ASN A 167 -7.85 5.15 -8.60
C ASN A 167 -8.28 6.59 -8.28
N LEU A 168 -7.71 7.17 -7.24
CA LEU A 168 -7.80 8.58 -6.87
C LEU A 168 -6.41 9.21 -7.00
N ALA A 169 -6.25 10.10 -7.98
CA ALA A 169 -4.96 10.69 -8.33
C ALA A 169 -4.99 12.21 -8.20
N LEU A 170 -4.08 12.76 -7.38
CA LEU A 170 -3.91 14.20 -7.19
C LEU A 170 -2.51 14.59 -7.64
N GLY A 171 -2.38 15.47 -8.63
CA GLY A 171 -1.05 15.92 -9.03
C GLY A 171 -1.01 16.97 -10.12
N VAL A 172 0.20 17.36 -10.54
CA VAL A 172 0.33 18.25 -11.72
C VAL A 172 -0.11 17.47 -12.96
N ILE A 173 0.37 16.23 -13.09
CA ILE A 173 -0.04 15.26 -14.09
C ILE A 173 -0.69 14.09 -13.36
N ALA A 174 -1.99 13.87 -13.58
CA ALA A 174 -2.76 12.85 -12.88
C ALA A 174 -3.49 11.90 -13.84
N LEU A 175 -3.26 10.60 -13.67
CA LEU A 175 -3.86 9.50 -14.41
C LEU A 175 -4.71 8.69 -13.43
N GLY A 176 -6.03 8.59 -13.65
CA GLY A 176 -6.84 7.78 -12.75
C GLY A 176 -8.34 7.76 -12.97
N ASN A 177 -9.02 6.87 -12.25
CA ASN A 177 -10.49 6.82 -12.32
C ASN A 177 -11.13 8.13 -11.85
N LEU A 178 -10.60 8.71 -10.77
CA LEU A 178 -10.86 10.07 -10.31
C LEU A 178 -9.54 10.83 -10.26
N ALA A 179 -9.33 11.81 -11.14
CA ALA A 179 -8.07 12.54 -11.23
C ALA A 179 -8.28 14.06 -11.07
N ILE A 180 -7.44 14.71 -10.27
CA ILE A 180 -7.45 16.16 -10.08
C ILE A 180 -6.03 16.72 -10.29
N GLY A 181 -5.89 17.74 -11.12
CA GLY A 181 -4.58 18.26 -11.47
C GLY A 181 -4.51 19.35 -12.52
N LEU A 182 -3.31 19.62 -13.03
CA LEU A 182 -3.15 20.52 -14.18
C LEU A 182 -3.43 19.77 -15.49
N LEU A 183 -2.81 18.60 -15.70
CA LEU A 183 -3.04 17.69 -16.81
C LEU A 183 -3.64 16.41 -16.27
N THR A 184 -4.89 16.12 -16.63
CA THR A 184 -5.64 15.01 -16.06
C THR A 184 -6.22 14.09 -17.11
N PHE A 185 -6.15 12.79 -16.84
CA PHE A 185 -6.58 11.74 -17.75
C PHE A 185 -7.32 10.62 -17.01
N GLY A 186 -8.47 10.18 -17.52
CA GLY A 186 -9.20 9.08 -16.89
C GLY A 186 -10.71 9.06 -17.07
N ASN A 187 -11.44 8.62 -16.03
CA ASN A 187 -12.91 8.48 -16.11
C ASN A 187 -13.63 9.76 -15.68
N LEU A 188 -13.46 10.19 -14.43
CA LEU A 188 -13.93 11.49 -13.91
C LEU A 188 -12.72 12.35 -13.60
N VAL A 189 -12.54 13.45 -14.32
CA VAL A 189 -11.33 14.26 -14.23
C VAL A 189 -11.64 15.74 -14.05
N VAL A 190 -10.80 16.41 -13.24
CA VAL A 190 -10.90 17.84 -12.95
C VAL A 190 -9.54 18.51 -13.08
N GLY A 191 -9.39 19.48 -13.97
CA GLY A 191 -8.09 20.15 -14.11
C GLY A 191 -7.98 21.29 -15.10
N GLY A 192 -6.75 21.71 -15.40
CA GLY A 192 -6.50 22.70 -16.46
C GLY A 192 -6.80 22.11 -17.82
N PHE A 193 -6.06 21.06 -18.20
CA PHE A 193 -6.35 20.16 -19.30
C PHE A 193 -6.94 18.86 -18.76
N SER A 194 -8.06 18.45 -19.31
CA SER A 194 -8.84 17.31 -18.84
C SER A 194 -9.26 16.44 -20.01
N LEU A 195 -8.83 15.18 -20.03
CA LEU A 195 -9.22 14.19 -21.03
C LEU A 195 -9.83 12.97 -20.34
N GLY A 196 -11.10 12.69 -20.59
CA GLY A 196 -11.76 11.55 -19.96
C GLY A 196 -13.22 11.36 -20.33
N ASN A 197 -13.89 10.41 -19.70
CA ASN A 197 -15.33 10.20 -19.97
C ASN A 197 -16.16 11.41 -19.49
N ILE A 198 -15.90 11.87 -18.27
CA ILE A 198 -16.45 13.10 -17.69
C ILE A 198 -15.27 14.02 -17.38
N ALA A 199 -15.12 15.07 -18.18
CA ALA A 199 -14.00 16.01 -18.11
C ALA A 199 -14.47 17.40 -17.67
N ILE A 200 -13.88 17.93 -16.60
CA ILE A 200 -14.17 19.28 -16.10
C ILE A 200 -12.86 20.07 -16.08
N GLY A 201 -12.76 21.15 -16.84
CA GLY A 201 -11.52 21.92 -16.85
C GLY A 201 -11.52 23.16 -17.70
N TYR A 202 -10.37 23.83 -17.78
CA TYR A 202 -10.22 24.98 -18.68
C TYR A 202 -10.27 24.54 -20.15
N LEU A 203 -9.54 23.47 -20.47
CA LEU A 203 -9.59 22.73 -21.73
C LEU A 203 -10.06 21.30 -21.41
N ALA A 204 -11.28 20.93 -21.82
CA ALA A 204 -11.91 19.66 -21.48
C ALA A 204 -12.34 18.87 -22.71
N ILE A 205 -11.94 17.60 -22.78
CA ILE A 205 -12.22 16.68 -23.89
C ILE A 205 -12.80 15.40 -23.32
N GLY A 206 -13.96 14.99 -23.80
CA GLY A 206 -14.59 13.79 -23.28
C GLY A 206 -15.99 13.50 -23.79
N ASN A 207 -16.56 12.37 -23.37
CA ASN A 207 -17.97 12.06 -23.67
C ASN A 207 -18.93 13.07 -23.05
N LYS A 208 -18.56 13.60 -21.90
CA LYS A 208 -19.19 14.77 -21.26
C LYS A 208 -18.07 15.72 -20.87
N ALA A 209 -18.05 16.92 -21.44
CA ALA A 209 -17.03 17.93 -21.17
C ALA A 209 -17.67 19.21 -20.65
N LEU A 210 -17.06 19.81 -19.61
CA LEU A 210 -17.46 21.08 -19.03
C LEU A 210 -16.23 21.97 -18.88
N GLY A 211 -16.27 23.19 -19.44
CA GLY A 211 -15.09 24.06 -19.46
C GLY A 211 -15.23 25.30 -20.34
N THR A 212 -14.15 26.07 -20.44
CA THR A 212 -14.05 27.23 -21.36
C THR A 212 -13.90 26.76 -22.80
N TYR A 213 -12.99 25.81 -23.03
CA TYR A 213 -12.75 25.18 -24.31
C TYR A 213 -13.09 23.70 -24.18
N THR A 214 -14.14 23.27 -24.87
CA THR A 214 -14.66 21.91 -24.74
C THR A 214 -14.79 21.22 -26.09
N SER A 215 -14.41 19.94 -26.14
CA SER A 215 -14.78 19.06 -27.25
C SER A 215 -15.48 17.82 -26.74
N ILE A 216 -16.65 17.53 -27.30
CA ILE A 216 -17.44 16.36 -26.96
C ILE A 216 -17.09 15.24 -27.92
N LEU A 217 -16.70 14.09 -27.37
CA LEU A 217 -16.33 12.89 -28.11
C LEU A 217 -17.47 11.85 -28.10
N PRO A 218 -17.67 11.12 -29.21
CA PRO A 218 -18.59 9.99 -29.23
C PRO A 218 -18.16 8.87 -28.27
N ALA A 219 -19.09 7.97 -27.94
CA ALA A 219 -18.76 6.83 -27.09
C ALA A 219 -17.70 5.96 -27.77
N HIS A 220 -16.68 5.53 -27.00
CA HIS A 220 -15.57 4.69 -27.49
C HIS A 220 -14.66 5.33 -28.55
N SER A 221 -14.29 6.60 -28.36
CA SER A 221 -13.34 7.29 -29.23
C SER A 221 -11.91 6.75 -29.15
N ASP A 222 -11.29 6.62 -30.32
CA ASP A 222 -9.88 6.27 -30.48
C ASP A 222 -8.96 7.49 -30.49
N LEU A 223 -7.64 7.25 -30.47
CA LEU A 223 -6.62 8.31 -30.48
C LEU A 223 -6.74 9.27 -31.68
N SER A 224 -7.18 8.77 -32.84
CA SER A 224 -7.40 9.59 -34.03
C SER A 224 -8.49 10.64 -33.82
N GLU A 225 -9.62 10.25 -33.20
CA GLU A 225 -10.72 11.16 -32.89
C GLU A 225 -10.32 12.18 -31.82
N ILE A 226 -9.52 11.77 -30.84
CA ILE A 226 -8.93 12.68 -29.85
C ILE A 226 -8.02 13.71 -30.53
N SER A 227 -7.17 13.28 -31.46
CA SER A 227 -6.28 14.17 -32.23
C SER A 227 -7.07 15.13 -33.10
N GLN A 228 -8.16 14.68 -33.73
CA GLN A 228 -9.04 15.54 -34.52
C GLN A 228 -9.71 16.60 -33.63
N ALA A 229 -10.29 16.18 -32.50
CA ALA A 229 -10.91 17.09 -31.53
C ALA A 229 -9.94 18.18 -31.02
N LEU A 230 -8.69 17.80 -30.76
CA LEU A 230 -7.65 18.76 -30.39
C LEU A 230 -7.30 19.72 -31.52
N THR A 231 -7.26 19.24 -32.76
CA THR A 231 -6.99 20.04 -33.96
C THR A 231 -8.11 21.07 -34.19
N ASP A 232 -9.36 20.65 -34.09
CA ASP A 232 -10.54 21.52 -34.28
C ASP A 232 -10.63 22.62 -33.21
N MET A 233 -10.12 22.36 -32.01
CA MET A 233 -10.07 23.35 -30.93
C MET A 233 -8.91 24.34 -31.05
N GLN A 234 -7.81 24.01 -31.74
CA GLN A 234 -6.64 24.89 -31.86
C GLN A 234 -6.95 26.36 -32.21
N PRO A 235 -7.84 26.70 -33.17
CA PRO A 235 -8.07 28.10 -33.51
C PRO A 235 -8.65 28.93 -32.35
N HIS A 236 -9.32 28.29 -31.40
CA HIS A 236 -10.02 28.97 -30.30
C HIS A 236 -9.16 29.07 -29.02
N VAL A 237 -8.13 28.24 -28.89
CA VAL A 237 -7.31 28.12 -27.67
C VAL A 237 -6.15 29.14 -27.67
N PRO A 238 -5.81 29.77 -26.53
CA PRO A 238 -4.70 30.71 -26.41
C PRO A 238 -3.35 30.11 -26.86
N GLU A 239 -2.52 30.92 -27.53
CA GLU A 239 -1.24 30.48 -28.13
C GLU A 239 -0.33 29.73 -27.15
N ALA A 240 -0.23 30.22 -25.91
CA ALA A 240 0.58 29.57 -24.88
C ALA A 240 0.18 28.10 -24.63
N ILE A 241 -1.13 27.82 -24.62
CA ILE A 241 -1.64 26.45 -24.40
C ILE A 241 -1.40 25.60 -25.64
N ARG A 242 -1.51 26.18 -26.84
CA ARG A 242 -1.22 25.46 -28.10
C ARG A 242 0.23 24.97 -28.13
N GLN A 243 1.17 25.87 -27.83
CA GLN A 243 2.59 25.56 -27.87
C GLN A 243 3.03 24.60 -26.76
N ILE A 244 2.53 24.80 -25.53
CA ILE A 244 2.96 24.01 -24.37
C ILE A 244 2.30 22.62 -24.35
N LEU A 245 1.10 22.48 -24.89
CA LEU A 245 0.28 21.29 -24.67
C LEU A 245 -0.22 20.63 -25.96
N ILE A 246 -0.96 21.35 -26.79
CA ILE A 246 -1.65 20.74 -27.94
C ILE A 246 -0.65 20.26 -29.00
N ASN A 247 0.32 21.10 -29.38
CA ASN A 247 1.29 20.78 -30.43
C ASN A 247 2.19 19.60 -30.02
N PRO A 248 2.77 19.55 -28.81
CA PRO A 248 3.52 18.37 -28.34
C PRO A 248 2.67 17.11 -28.35
N PHE A 249 1.42 17.18 -27.89
CA PHE A 249 0.52 16.03 -27.87
C PHE A 249 0.27 15.50 -29.29
N LEU A 250 -0.11 16.37 -30.23
CA LEU A 250 -0.39 15.97 -31.61
C LEU A 250 0.86 15.44 -32.32
N SER A 251 2.03 16.03 -32.06
CA SER A 251 3.31 15.53 -32.57
C SER A 251 3.59 14.11 -32.09
N ILE A 252 3.27 13.80 -30.83
CA ILE A 252 3.45 12.46 -30.26
C ILE A 252 2.39 11.50 -30.80
N ALA A 253 1.11 11.89 -30.78
CA ALA A 253 -0.01 11.05 -31.17
C ALA A 253 0.03 10.65 -32.65
N ASN A 254 0.48 11.55 -33.52
CA ASN A 254 0.59 11.28 -34.96
C ASN A 254 1.93 10.64 -35.35
N SER A 255 2.83 10.41 -34.40
CA SER A 255 4.11 9.76 -34.69
C SER A 255 3.93 8.25 -34.90
N SER A 256 4.55 7.71 -35.94
CA SER A 256 4.62 6.26 -36.18
C SER A 256 5.35 5.51 -35.05
N LEU A 257 6.14 6.23 -34.25
CA LEU A 257 6.90 5.70 -33.13
C LEU A 257 6.06 5.55 -31.85
N PHE A 258 4.91 6.20 -31.74
CA PHE A 258 4.08 6.17 -30.53
C PHE A 258 3.77 4.76 -30.02
N PRO A 259 3.24 3.82 -30.83
CA PRO A 259 2.97 2.46 -30.36
C PRO A 259 4.24 1.69 -29.95
N TYR A 260 5.37 1.97 -30.60
CA TYR A 260 6.65 1.34 -30.25
C TYR A 260 7.23 1.92 -28.96
N ALA A 261 7.06 3.22 -28.72
CA ALA A 261 7.49 3.88 -27.49
C ALA A 261 6.70 3.39 -26.28
N THR A 262 5.38 3.22 -26.41
CA THR A 262 4.53 2.67 -25.34
C THR A 262 4.85 1.20 -25.07
N LEU A 263 5.04 0.39 -26.12
CA LEU A 263 5.46 -1.02 -26.00
C LEU A 263 6.85 -1.14 -25.36
N SER A 264 7.82 -0.33 -25.82
CA SER A 264 9.18 -0.33 -25.31
C SER A 264 9.23 0.07 -23.83
N PHE A 265 8.46 1.09 -23.44
CA PHE A 265 8.34 1.50 -22.04
C PHE A 265 7.71 0.40 -21.17
N ALA A 266 6.65 -0.26 -21.65
CA ALA A 266 6.03 -1.38 -20.96
C ALA A 266 7.00 -2.57 -20.79
N LEU A 267 7.71 -2.94 -21.86
CA LEU A 267 8.72 -4.00 -21.84
C LEU A 267 9.89 -3.66 -20.91
N PHE A 268 10.33 -2.41 -20.91
CA PHE A 268 11.37 -1.92 -19.99
C PHE A 268 10.92 -2.02 -18.53
N LEU A 269 9.67 -1.66 -18.22
CA LEU A 269 9.11 -1.78 -16.88
C LEU A 269 9.05 -3.26 -16.44
N ILE A 270 8.60 -4.16 -17.33
CA ILE A 270 8.56 -5.61 -17.08
C ILE A 270 9.97 -6.16 -16.85
N PHE A 271 10.94 -5.74 -17.65
CA PHE A 271 12.34 -6.12 -17.51
C PHE A 271 12.93 -5.65 -16.17
N LEU A 272 12.64 -4.41 -15.76
CA LEU A 272 13.08 -3.89 -14.46
C LEU A 272 12.50 -4.72 -13.31
N LEU A 273 11.19 -5.03 -13.36
CA LEU A 273 10.51 -5.88 -12.38
C LEU A 273 11.09 -7.30 -12.33
N SER A 274 11.38 -7.91 -13.49
CA SER A 274 11.96 -9.24 -13.55
C SER A 274 13.39 -9.28 -13.01
N LEU A 275 14.18 -8.25 -13.25
CA LEU A 275 15.56 -8.14 -12.75
C LEU A 275 15.59 -8.01 -11.22
N VAL A 276 14.67 -7.21 -10.65
CA VAL A 276 14.48 -7.11 -9.20
C VAL A 276 14.06 -8.46 -8.60
N CYS A 277 13.12 -9.16 -9.25
CA CYS A 277 12.65 -10.47 -8.81
C CYS A 277 13.77 -11.53 -8.85
N PHE A 278 14.55 -11.55 -9.94
CA PHE A 278 15.68 -12.46 -10.13
C PHE A 278 16.77 -12.24 -9.07
N TRP A 279 17.15 -10.98 -8.81
CA TRP A 279 18.10 -10.66 -7.75
C TRP A 279 17.57 -11.02 -6.35
N GLY A 280 16.29 -10.79 -6.10
CA GLY A 280 15.61 -11.23 -4.87
C GLY A 280 15.70 -12.74 -4.67
N LEU A 281 15.36 -13.52 -5.69
CA LEU A 281 15.41 -14.98 -5.67
C LEU A 281 16.83 -15.53 -5.49
N GLN A 282 17.83 -14.95 -6.17
CA GLN A 282 19.22 -15.36 -5.99
C GLN A 282 19.71 -15.10 -4.57
N LYS A 283 19.30 -13.98 -3.96
CA LYS A 283 19.67 -13.66 -2.57
C LYS A 283 19.00 -14.61 -1.58
N ILE A 284 17.73 -14.96 -1.78
CA ILE A 284 17.03 -15.98 -0.96
C ILE A 284 17.72 -17.33 -1.08
N ARG A 285 18.03 -17.77 -2.31
CA ARG A 285 18.72 -19.04 -2.58
C ARG A 285 20.11 -19.11 -1.94
N ARG A 286 20.87 -18.01 -1.94
CA ARG A 286 22.18 -17.98 -1.25
C ARG A 286 22.04 -18.10 0.27
N ASN A 287 20.98 -17.57 0.85
CA ASN A 287 20.76 -17.65 2.30
C ASN A 287 20.22 -19.02 2.75
N THR A 288 19.48 -19.75 1.90
CA THR A 288 18.98 -21.10 2.23
C THR A 288 19.99 -22.23 2.00
N ILE A 289 21.07 -21.98 1.24
CA ILE A 289 22.14 -22.97 1.01
C ILE A 289 23.24 -22.87 2.09
N ASN A 290 23.30 -21.76 2.83
CA ASN A 290 24.31 -21.49 3.86
C ASN A 290 23.82 -21.78 5.30
N HIS A 291 22.62 -22.36 5.47
CA HIS A 291 22.05 -22.84 6.74
C HIS A 291 21.65 -24.31 6.60
#